data_AF-A0A966UXU1-F1
#
_entry.id   AF-A0A966UXU1-F1
#
_cell.length_a   1.000
_cell.length_b   1.000
_cell.length_c   1.000
_cell.angle_alpha   90.00
_cell.angle_beta   90.00
_cell.angle_gamma   90.00
#
_symmetry.space_group_name_H-M   'P 1'
#
loop_
_entity.id
_entity.type
_entity.pdbx_description
1 polymer ?
#
loop_
_entity_poly.entity_id
_entity_poly.type
_entity_poly.pdbx_seq_one_letter_code
_entity_poly.pdbx_strand_id
1 'polypeptide(L)'
;MNIGIGLLALFVLLRGSDSPLLKSLQQAGNLTHAAGGPEAISFCNVFFFSSLICGFAMVLIDRQGIQSDWPRLQGSDRWLLAWQGFSGFFLGPVAFFLALNRLSVIEQTLLFSLTVPVTALAAHHWLKEHLPRSFPISCGLITVGLVLSSHAGTPSGAGIDGRGVLWALVGVVAFAASGVLARVNSQRG
;
A
#
# COMPACT_ATOMS: atom_id res chain seq x y z
N MET A 1 -26.88 15.89 7.96
CA MET A 1 -25.97 14.72 8.06
C MET A 1 -24.67 15.13 7.38
N ASN A 2 -23.60 15.32 8.17
CA ASN A 2 -22.40 16.03 7.75
C ASN A 2 -21.75 15.39 6.52
N ILE A 3 -21.47 16.21 5.49
CA ILE A 3 -20.73 15.84 4.27
C ILE A 3 -19.44 15.07 4.61
N GLY A 4 -18.78 15.43 5.72
CA GLY A 4 -17.59 14.72 6.21
C GLY A 4 -17.83 13.25 6.60
N ILE A 5 -18.99 12.90 7.17
CA ILE A 5 -19.33 11.50 7.51
C ILE A 5 -19.62 10.71 6.25
N GLY A 6 -20.30 11.33 5.27
CA GLY A 6 -20.56 10.72 3.96
C GLY A 6 -19.28 10.42 3.18
N LEU A 7 -18.33 11.38 3.17
CA LEU A 7 -17.02 11.19 2.54
C LEU A 7 -16.18 10.12 3.23
N LEU A 8 -16.20 10.05 4.56
CA LEU A 8 -15.52 8.99 5.32
C LEU A 8 -16.10 7.61 5.01
N ALA A 9 -17.43 7.48 5.00
CA ALA A 9 -18.09 6.21 4.67
C ALA A 9 -17.76 5.75 3.24
N LEU A 10 -17.78 6.68 2.27
CA LEU A 10 -17.40 6.41 0.89
C LEU A 10 -15.93 5.98 0.77
N PHE A 11 -15.03 6.66 1.48
CA PHE A 11 -13.61 6.32 1.51
C PHE A 11 -13.37 4.92 2.09
N VAL A 12 -14.04 4.58 3.19
CA VAL A 12 -13.95 3.24 3.80
C VAL A 12 -14.48 2.16 2.86
N LEU A 13 -15.61 2.41 2.18
CA LEU A 13 -16.17 1.47 1.21
C LEU A 13 -15.24 1.26 0.01
N LEU A 14 -14.74 2.33 -0.59
CA LEU A 14 -13.80 2.24 -1.72
C LEU A 14 -12.55 1.47 -1.32
N ARG A 15 -11.91 1.87 -0.22
CA ARG A 15 -10.66 1.27 0.24
C ARG A 15 -10.81 -0.18 0.71
N GLY A 16 -11.97 -0.52 1.28
CA GLY A 16 -12.31 -1.90 1.64
C GLY A 16 -12.59 -2.78 0.41
N SER A 17 -13.08 -2.19 -0.69
CA SER A 17 -13.43 -2.92 -1.92
C SER A 17 -12.22 -3.18 -2.82
N ASP A 18 -11.15 -2.41 -2.71
CA ASP A 18 -9.96 -2.54 -3.58
C ASP A 18 -9.38 -3.97 -3.55
N SER A 19 -9.11 -4.52 -2.37
CA SER A 19 -8.43 -5.82 -2.24
C SER A 19 -9.29 -7.01 -2.72
N PRO A 20 -10.60 -7.10 -2.38
CA PRO A 20 -11.51 -8.09 -2.94
C PRO A 20 -11.70 -7.96 -4.46
N LEU A 21 -11.84 -6.74 -4.98
CA LEU A 21 -11.99 -6.51 -6.42
C LEU A 21 -10.74 -6.93 -7.19
N LEU A 22 -9.56 -6.59 -6.67
CA LEU A 22 -8.27 -7.02 -7.23
C LEU A 22 -8.15 -8.54 -7.27
N LYS A 23 -8.56 -9.23 -6.20
CA LYS A 23 -8.52 -10.70 -6.16
C LYS A 23 -9.52 -11.33 -7.14
N SER A 24 -10.71 -10.75 -7.26
CA SER A 24 -11.72 -11.19 -8.23
C SER A 24 -11.23 -11.01 -9.67
N LEU A 25 -10.62 -9.87 -9.98
CA LEU A 25 -10.02 -9.60 -11.29
C LEU A 25 -8.87 -10.55 -11.63
N GLN A 26 -8.01 -10.88 -10.65
CA GLN A 26 -6.98 -11.91 -10.81
C GLN A 26 -7.57 -13.29 -11.13
N GLN A 27 -8.61 -13.69 -10.40
CA GLN A 27 -9.29 -14.97 -10.62
C GLN A 27 -9.94 -15.02 -12.01
N ALA A 28 -10.61 -13.93 -12.41
CA ALA A 28 -11.17 -13.80 -13.76
C ALA A 28 -10.08 -13.87 -14.85
N GLY A 29 -8.94 -13.18 -14.66
CA GLY A 29 -7.80 -13.24 -15.57
C GLY A 29 -7.24 -14.67 -15.73
N ASN A 30 -7.05 -15.39 -14.62
CA ASN A 30 -6.54 -16.76 -14.62
C ASN A 30 -7.51 -17.75 -15.32
N LEU A 31 -8.82 -17.57 -15.14
CA LEU A 31 -9.84 -18.38 -15.84
C LEU A 31 -9.81 -18.14 -17.35
N THR A 32 -9.57 -16.89 -17.77
CA THR A 32 -9.49 -16.53 -19.19
C THR A 32 -8.21 -17.08 -19.83
N HIS A 33 -7.09 -17.08 -19.09
CA HIS A 33 -5.82 -17.67 -19.51
C HIS A 33 -5.92 -19.20 -19.67
N ALA A 34 -6.58 -19.89 -18.72
CA ALA A 34 -6.82 -21.33 -18.79
C ALA A 34 -7.72 -21.74 -19.98
N ALA A 35 -8.56 -20.83 -20.48
CA ALA A 35 -9.43 -21.04 -21.64
C ALA A 35 -8.76 -20.72 -23.00
N GLY A 36 -7.48 -20.35 -23.03
CA GLY A 36 -6.72 -20.09 -24.26
C GLY A 36 -7.06 -18.76 -24.96
N GLY A 37 -7.77 -17.84 -24.29
CA GLY A 37 -8.05 -16.50 -24.81
C GLY A 37 -6.87 -15.53 -24.60
N PRO A 38 -6.77 -14.44 -25.38
CA PRO A 38 -5.79 -13.38 -25.12
C PRO A 38 -6.02 -12.78 -23.72
N GLU A 39 -4.96 -12.59 -22.94
CA GLU A 39 -5.03 -12.04 -21.58
C GLU A 39 -5.59 -10.60 -21.59
N ALA A 40 -6.92 -10.46 -21.49
CA ALA A 40 -7.56 -9.15 -21.51
C ALA A 40 -7.37 -8.37 -20.19
N ILE A 41 -7.12 -9.06 -19.08
CA ILE A 41 -7.08 -8.46 -17.74
C ILE A 41 -5.86 -8.99 -16.97
N SER A 42 -4.73 -8.29 -17.14
CA SER A 42 -3.51 -8.48 -16.33
C SER A 42 -3.40 -7.37 -15.28
N PHE A 43 -3.00 -7.72 -14.06
CA PHE A 43 -2.79 -6.73 -12.99
C PHE A 43 -1.79 -5.65 -13.38
N CYS A 44 -0.80 -5.98 -14.21
CA CYS A 44 0.16 -5.00 -14.71
C CYS A 44 -0.56 -3.89 -15.50
N ASN A 45 -1.55 -4.25 -16.33
CA ASN A 45 -2.37 -3.26 -17.05
C ASN A 45 -3.24 -2.43 -16.11
N VAL A 46 -3.91 -3.06 -15.13
CA VAL A 46 -4.75 -2.33 -14.17
C VAL A 46 -3.91 -1.37 -13.33
N PHE A 47 -2.75 -1.83 -12.87
CA PHE A 47 -1.83 -1.04 -12.07
C PHE A 47 -1.20 0.12 -12.85
N PHE A 48 -0.76 -0.15 -14.09
CA PHE A 48 -0.23 0.86 -14.99
C PHE A 48 -1.28 1.92 -15.29
N PHE A 49 -2.50 1.50 -15.63
CA PHE A 49 -3.59 2.40 -15.97
C PHE A 49 -4.03 3.25 -14.76
N SER A 50 -4.13 2.63 -13.58
CA SER A 50 -4.43 3.34 -12.32
C SER A 50 -3.36 4.38 -12.00
N SER A 51 -2.07 4.01 -12.05
CA SER A 51 -0.95 4.92 -11.81
C SER A 51 -0.91 6.06 -12.83
N LEU A 52 -1.22 5.78 -14.10
CA LEU A 52 -1.26 6.75 -15.17
C LEU A 52 -2.41 7.75 -14.99
N ILE A 53 -3.60 7.28 -14.64
CA ILE A 53 -4.75 8.15 -14.34
C ILE A 53 -4.46 9.02 -13.12
N CYS A 54 -3.94 8.43 -12.03
CA CYS A 54 -3.59 9.20 -10.83
C CYS A 54 -2.54 10.27 -11.13
N GLY A 55 -1.47 9.92 -11.84
CA GLY A 55 -0.44 10.86 -12.25
C GLY A 55 -1.00 11.96 -13.16
N PHE A 56 -1.83 11.59 -14.14
CA PHE A 56 -2.47 12.54 -15.05
C PHE A 56 -3.42 13.50 -14.32
N ALA A 57 -4.25 12.98 -13.42
CA ALA A 57 -5.15 13.79 -12.60
C ALA A 57 -4.37 14.76 -11.71
N MET A 58 -3.28 14.31 -11.09
CA MET A 58 -2.43 15.16 -10.26
C MET A 58 -1.78 16.29 -11.06
N VAL A 59 -1.29 15.99 -12.27
CA VAL A 59 -0.72 16.99 -13.19
C VAL A 59 -1.78 17.98 -13.68
N LEU A 60 -3.02 17.54 -13.91
CA LEU A 60 -4.11 18.44 -14.33
C LEU A 60 -4.56 19.38 -13.21
N ILE A 61 -4.64 18.87 -11.98
CA ILE A 61 -5.12 19.62 -10.81
C ILE A 61 -4.07 20.64 -10.34
N ASP A 62 -2.79 20.24 -10.29
CA ASP A 62 -1.72 21.06 -9.68
C ASP A 62 -0.63 21.45 -10.69
N ARG A 63 -1.05 21.77 -11.92
CA ARG A 63 -0.13 22.14 -13.00
C ARG A 63 0.73 23.37 -12.66
N GLN A 64 0.16 24.32 -11.92
CA GLN A 64 0.81 25.59 -11.56
C GLN A 64 1.80 25.42 -10.40
N GLY A 65 1.49 24.60 -9.38
CA GLY A 65 2.42 24.25 -8.31
C GLY A 65 3.63 23.50 -8.85
N ILE A 66 3.39 22.50 -9.70
CA ILE A 66 4.47 21.72 -10.36
C ILE A 66 5.40 22.62 -11.16
N GLN A 67 4.88 23.56 -11.97
CA GLN A 67 5.74 24.45 -12.76
C GLN A 67 6.54 25.46 -11.93
N SER A 68 6.01 25.89 -10.79
CA SER A 68 6.68 26.84 -9.88
C SER A 68 7.73 26.17 -8.99
N ASP A 69 7.47 24.94 -8.55
CA ASP A 69 8.31 24.24 -7.58
C ASP A 69 9.39 23.39 -8.25
N TRP A 70 9.15 22.86 -9.45
CA TRP A 70 10.12 22.04 -10.20
C TRP A 70 11.51 22.68 -10.40
N PRO A 71 11.64 24.00 -10.65
CA PRO A 71 12.94 24.67 -10.75
C PRO A 71 13.62 24.89 -9.39
N ARG A 72 12.89 24.79 -8.27
CA ARG A 72 13.38 25.03 -6.91
C ARG A 72 13.92 23.77 -6.22
N LEU A 73 13.64 22.59 -6.77
CA LEU A 73 14.13 21.32 -6.21
C LEU A 73 15.64 21.15 -6.43
N GLN A 74 16.40 21.03 -5.33
CA GLN A 74 17.79 20.59 -5.38
C GLN A 74 17.90 19.14 -5.91
N GLY A 75 19.02 18.82 -6.57
CA GLY A 75 19.24 17.50 -7.17
C GLY A 75 19.14 16.33 -6.17
N SER A 76 19.47 16.56 -4.89
CA SER A 76 19.30 15.58 -3.81
C SER A 76 17.82 15.28 -3.52
N ASP A 77 16.95 16.28 -3.58
CA ASP A 77 15.53 16.12 -3.28
C ASP A 77 14.80 15.41 -4.43
N ARG A 78 15.25 15.63 -5.67
CA ARG A 78 14.76 14.88 -6.83
C ARG A 78 15.07 13.39 -6.72
N TRP A 79 16.24 13.03 -6.20
CA TRP A 79 16.60 11.63 -5.95
C TRP A 79 15.78 11.03 -4.80
N LEU A 80 15.56 11.77 -3.71
CA LEU A 80 14.69 11.33 -2.62
C LEU A 80 13.24 11.12 -3.10
N LEU A 81 12.70 12.03 -3.89
CA LEU A 81 11.37 11.92 -4.50
C LEU A 81 11.28 10.73 -5.46
N ALA A 82 12.31 10.49 -6.27
CA ALA A 82 12.38 9.31 -7.13
C ALA A 82 12.39 8.02 -6.31
N TRP A 83 13.15 7.97 -5.21
CA TRP A 83 13.21 6.80 -4.33
C TRP A 83 11.92 6.57 -3.56
N GLN A 84 11.29 7.64 -3.09
CA GLN A 84 9.95 7.63 -2.49
C GLN A 84 8.92 7.11 -3.50
N GLY A 85 8.93 7.65 -4.72
CA GLY A 85 8.04 7.24 -5.80
C GLY A 85 8.24 5.78 -6.16
N PHE A 86 9.48 5.34 -6.31
CA PHE A 86 9.80 3.94 -6.60
C PHE A 86 9.33 3.01 -5.47
N SER A 87 9.62 3.34 -4.22
CA SER A 87 9.23 2.50 -3.08
C SER A 87 7.71 2.44 -2.89
N GLY A 88 7.03 3.58 -2.97
CA GLY A 88 5.61 3.70 -2.66
C GLY A 88 4.68 3.36 -3.82
N PHE A 89 5.04 3.74 -5.05
CA PHE A 89 4.21 3.53 -6.24
C PHE A 89 4.65 2.34 -7.08
N PHE A 90 5.89 1.87 -7.02
CA PHE A 90 6.28 0.70 -7.80
C PHE A 90 6.44 -0.54 -6.92
N LEU A 91 7.35 -0.50 -5.96
CA LEU A 91 7.71 -1.65 -5.15
C LEU A 91 6.57 -2.09 -4.21
N GLY A 92 5.91 -1.14 -3.54
CA GLY A 92 4.78 -1.41 -2.64
C GLY A 92 3.63 -2.16 -3.33
N PRO A 93 3.07 -1.63 -4.44
CA PRO A 93 1.98 -2.28 -5.15
C PRO A 93 2.35 -3.60 -5.84
N VAL A 94 3.57 -3.72 -6.37
CA VAL A 94 4.06 -4.99 -6.93
C VAL A 94 4.17 -6.06 -5.84
N ALA A 95 4.74 -5.72 -4.69
CA ALA A 95 4.85 -6.62 -3.55
C ALA A 95 3.47 -6.97 -2.97
N PHE A 96 2.55 -6.00 -2.90
CA PHE A 96 1.15 -6.21 -2.53
C PHE A 96 0.45 -7.21 -3.46
N PHE A 97 0.68 -7.11 -4.77
CA PHE A 97 0.11 -8.05 -5.73
C PHE A 97 0.68 -9.47 -5.60
N LEU A 98 2.01 -9.58 -5.48
CA LEU A 98 2.67 -10.87 -5.33
C LEU A 98 2.25 -11.57 -4.02
N ALA A 99 2.00 -10.79 -2.96
CA ALA A 99 1.37 -11.27 -1.74
C ALA A 99 -0.07 -11.75 -1.99
N LEU A 100 -0.91 -10.95 -2.68
CA LEU A 100 -2.32 -11.29 -2.96
C LEU A 100 -2.49 -12.55 -3.79
N ASN A 101 -1.56 -12.82 -4.70
CA ASN A 101 -1.57 -14.02 -5.52
C ASN A 101 -1.28 -15.31 -4.71
N ARG A 102 -0.70 -15.17 -3.51
CA ARG A 102 -0.29 -16.30 -2.66
C ARG A 102 -1.06 -16.40 -1.34
N LEU A 103 -1.62 -15.28 -0.87
CA LEU A 103 -2.31 -15.17 0.41
C LEU A 103 -3.83 -14.95 0.23
N SER A 104 -4.60 -15.24 1.27
CA SER A 104 -5.97 -14.77 1.35
C SER A 104 -6.02 -13.23 1.49
N VAL A 105 -7.14 -12.61 1.07
CA VAL A 105 -7.35 -11.15 1.23
C VAL A 105 -7.24 -10.75 2.69
N ILE A 106 -7.72 -11.63 3.58
CA ILE A 106 -7.74 -11.43 5.03
C ILE A 106 -6.31 -11.43 5.58
N GLU A 107 -5.52 -12.47 5.32
CA GLU A 107 -4.12 -12.55 5.78
C GLU A 107 -3.29 -11.37 5.26
N GLN A 108 -3.48 -11.00 4.00
CA GLN A 108 -2.79 -9.87 3.42
C GLN A 108 -3.16 -8.55 4.09
N THR A 109 -4.46 -8.27 4.24
CA THR A 109 -4.92 -7.01 4.86
C THR A 109 -4.35 -6.88 6.27
N LEU A 110 -4.23 -8.00 6.97
CA LEU A 110 -3.64 -8.03 8.29
C LEU A 110 -2.13 -7.84 8.30
N LEU A 111 -1.40 -8.48 7.39
CA LEU A 111 0.04 -8.23 7.23
C LEU A 111 0.31 -6.77 6.86
N PHE A 112 -0.48 -6.17 5.95
CA PHE A 112 -0.36 -4.76 5.60
C PHE A 112 -0.79 -3.81 6.72
N SER A 113 -1.54 -4.27 7.72
CA SER A 113 -1.81 -3.48 8.93
C SER A 113 -0.53 -3.21 9.73
N LEU A 114 0.52 -4.02 9.57
CA LEU A 114 1.86 -3.74 10.14
C LEU A 114 2.54 -2.53 9.50
N THR A 115 2.05 -2.04 8.36
CA THR A 115 2.59 -0.81 7.75
C THR A 115 2.52 0.36 8.73
N VAL A 116 1.42 0.50 9.48
CA VAL A 116 1.25 1.59 10.46
C VAL A 116 2.31 1.56 11.57
N PRO A 117 2.49 0.46 12.33
CA PRO A 117 3.50 0.40 13.38
C PRO A 117 4.93 0.43 12.83
N VAL A 118 5.21 -0.19 11.69
CA VAL A 118 6.56 -0.15 11.07
C VAL A 118 6.90 1.26 10.62
N THR A 119 5.95 2.00 10.02
CA THR A 119 6.15 3.40 9.64
C THR A 119 6.39 4.28 10.85
N ALA A 120 5.64 4.07 11.93
CA ALA A 120 5.80 4.83 13.16
C ALA A 120 7.13 4.55 13.87
N LEU A 121 7.58 3.29 13.90
CA LEU A 121 8.91 2.92 14.40
C LEU A 121 10.02 3.52 13.53
N ALA A 122 9.87 3.47 12.20
CA ALA A 122 10.81 4.08 11.27
C ALA A 122 10.86 5.61 11.41
N ALA A 123 9.72 6.27 11.62
CA ALA A 123 9.65 7.70 11.90
C ALA A 123 10.32 8.05 13.24
N HIS A 124 10.10 7.24 14.28
CA HIS A 124 10.80 7.42 15.56
C HIS A 124 12.32 7.29 15.40
N HIS A 125 12.79 6.29 14.63
CA HIS A 125 14.21 6.04 14.46
C HIS A 125 14.92 7.06 13.53
N TRP A 126 14.28 7.47 12.43
CA TRP A 126 14.87 8.38 11.44
C TRP A 126 14.57 9.87 11.69
N LEU A 127 13.36 10.23 12.12
CA LEU A 127 13.00 11.62 12.42
C LEU A 127 13.16 12.00 13.90
N LYS A 128 13.46 11.02 14.79
CA LYS A 128 13.52 11.23 16.25
C LYS A 128 12.24 11.82 16.85
N GLU A 129 11.09 11.59 16.23
CA GLU A 129 9.79 12.05 16.74
C GLU A 129 9.38 11.26 17.99
N HIS A 130 8.83 11.94 19.00
CA HIS A 130 8.31 11.27 20.19
C HIS A 130 6.99 10.55 19.90
N LEU A 131 6.98 9.23 20.12
CA LEU A 131 5.78 8.41 20.00
C LEU A 131 4.84 8.69 21.19
N PRO A 132 3.52 8.83 20.95
CA PRO A 132 2.55 9.00 22.03
C PRO A 132 2.50 7.75 22.92
N ARG A 133 2.21 7.92 24.22
CA ARG A 133 2.15 6.82 25.20
C ARG A 133 1.10 5.74 24.86
N SER A 134 0.14 6.05 24.00
CA SER A 134 -0.87 5.11 23.48
C SER A 134 -0.38 4.25 22.31
N PHE A 135 0.76 4.56 21.68
CA PHE A 135 1.34 3.81 20.58
C PHE A 135 1.52 2.30 20.86
N PRO A 136 2.08 1.86 22.00
CA PRO A 136 2.20 0.43 22.29
C PRO A 136 0.86 -0.28 22.39
N ILE A 137 -0.22 0.41 22.78
CA ILE A 137 -1.57 -0.16 22.85
C ILE A 137 -2.09 -0.45 21.43
N SER A 138 -1.93 0.50 20.50
CA SER A 138 -2.30 0.30 19.10
C SER A 138 -1.47 -0.81 18.44
N CYS A 139 -0.16 -0.86 18.68
CA CYS A 139 0.70 -1.98 18.23
C CYS A 139 0.24 -3.32 18.79
N GLY A 140 -0.09 -3.36 20.08
CA GLY A 140 -0.61 -4.56 20.74
C GLY A 140 -1.91 -5.04 20.10
N LEU A 141 -2.85 -4.13 19.85
CA LEU A 141 -4.13 -4.45 19.23
C LEU A 141 -3.98 -4.98 17.80
N ILE A 142 -3.07 -4.39 17.01
CA ILE A 142 -2.75 -4.86 15.64
C ILE A 142 -2.11 -6.26 15.70
N THR A 143 -1.16 -6.48 16.61
CA THR A 143 -0.52 -7.78 16.79
C THR A 143 -1.53 -8.86 17.21
N VAL A 144 -2.42 -8.54 18.15
CA VAL A 144 -3.50 -9.45 18.59
C VAL A 144 -4.45 -9.77 17.45
N GLY A 145 -4.84 -8.78 16.64
CA GLY A 145 -5.64 -9.01 15.43
C GLY A 145 -4.95 -9.96 14.45
N LEU A 146 -3.63 -9.83 14.29
CA LEU A 146 -2.82 -10.68 13.41
C LEU A 146 -2.80 -12.13 13.89
N VAL A 147 -2.56 -12.33 15.19
CA VAL A 147 -2.57 -13.66 15.80
C VAL A 147 -3.97 -14.27 15.71
N LEU A 148 -5.04 -13.53 16.03
CA LEU A 148 -6.41 -14.06 15.96
C LEU A 148 -6.77 -14.51 14.54
N SER A 149 -6.45 -13.71 13.52
CA SER A 149 -6.77 -14.09 12.15
C SER A 149 -5.89 -15.20 11.60
N SER A 150 -4.63 -15.33 12.04
CA SER A 150 -3.79 -16.45 11.62
C SER A 150 -4.35 -17.78 12.11
N HIS A 151 -5.10 -17.78 13.22
CA HIS A 151 -5.78 -18.96 13.74
C HIS A 151 -7.18 -19.15 13.15
N ALA A 152 -7.89 -18.07 12.79
CA ALA A 152 -9.23 -18.13 12.20
C ALA A 152 -9.25 -18.41 10.69
N GLY A 153 -8.14 -18.16 9.97
CA GLY A 153 -8.06 -18.23 8.51
C GLY A 153 -7.81 -19.61 7.90
N THR A 154 -7.56 -20.66 8.71
CA THR A 154 -7.21 -21.99 8.19
C THR A 154 -8.32 -23.01 8.38
N PRO A 155 -8.98 -23.49 7.31
CA PRO A 155 -9.51 -24.85 7.31
C PRO A 155 -8.30 -25.80 7.27
N SER A 156 -8.05 -26.49 8.38
CA SER A 156 -7.27 -27.74 8.44
C SER A 156 -5.91 -27.76 7.72
N GLY A 157 -4.84 -27.28 8.37
CA GLY A 157 -3.48 -27.82 8.16
C GLY A 157 -2.65 -27.32 6.98
N ALA A 158 -3.13 -26.40 6.14
CA ALA A 158 -2.29 -25.71 5.17
C ALA A 158 -1.64 -24.48 5.83
N GLY A 159 -0.36 -24.57 6.18
CA GLY A 159 0.40 -23.44 6.70
C GLY A 159 0.43 -22.26 5.71
N ILE A 160 0.58 -21.05 6.24
CA ILE A 160 0.67 -19.81 5.46
C ILE A 160 1.83 -19.93 4.45
N ASP A 161 1.59 -19.62 3.17
CA ASP A 161 2.64 -19.66 2.14
C ASP A 161 3.71 -18.61 2.47
N GLY A 162 4.87 -19.09 2.96
CA GLY A 162 5.97 -18.24 3.42
C GLY A 162 6.50 -17.28 2.34
N ARG A 163 6.33 -17.62 1.05
CA ARG A 163 6.70 -16.71 -0.05
C ARG A 163 5.71 -15.54 -0.14
N GLY A 164 4.42 -15.77 0.09
CA GLY A 164 3.42 -14.72 0.17
C GLY A 164 3.69 -13.77 1.34
N VAL A 165 4.03 -14.32 2.52
CA VAL A 165 4.40 -13.53 3.70
C VAL A 165 5.64 -12.67 3.42
N LEU A 166 6.66 -13.23 2.76
CA LEU A 166 7.86 -12.48 2.40
C LEU A 166 7.53 -11.27 1.52
N TRP A 167 6.71 -11.45 0.48
CA TRP A 167 6.27 -10.34 -0.38
C TRP A 167 5.42 -9.32 0.38
N ALA A 168 4.56 -9.76 1.29
CA ALA A 168 3.78 -8.85 2.13
C ALA A 168 4.70 -8.00 3.02
N LEU A 169 5.73 -8.59 3.63
CA LEU A 169 6.72 -7.87 4.43
C LEU A 169 7.54 -6.87 3.59
N VAL A 170 7.94 -7.26 2.37
CA VAL A 170 8.60 -6.34 1.43
C VAL A 170 7.68 -5.16 1.11
N GLY A 171 6.39 -5.40 0.88
CA GLY A 171 5.40 -4.34 0.66
C GLY A 171 5.23 -3.42 1.87
N VAL A 172 5.14 -3.98 3.08
CA VAL A 172 5.07 -3.22 4.34
C VAL A 172 6.28 -2.31 4.51
N VAL A 173 7.48 -2.82 4.27
CA VAL A 173 8.72 -2.03 4.35
C VAL A 173 8.74 -0.96 3.26
N ALA A 174 8.33 -1.29 2.03
CA ALA A 174 8.30 -0.35 0.92
C ALA A 174 7.32 0.82 1.16
N PHE A 175 6.13 0.55 1.68
CA PHE A 175 5.17 1.59 2.05
C PHE A 175 5.64 2.40 3.25
N ALA A 176 6.22 1.75 4.26
CA ALA A 176 6.77 2.46 5.41
C ALA A 176 7.93 3.40 5.02
N ALA A 177 8.86 2.91 4.20
CA ALA A 177 9.94 3.73 3.66
C ALA A 177 9.40 4.91 2.86
N SER A 178 8.43 4.68 1.96
CA SER A 178 7.78 5.77 1.21
C SER A 178 7.12 6.80 2.13
N GLY A 179 6.43 6.36 3.19
CA GLY A 179 5.78 7.25 4.15
C GLY A 179 6.78 8.12 4.91
N VAL A 180 7.90 7.53 5.35
CA VAL A 180 8.96 8.27 6.04
C VAL A 180 9.68 9.22 5.09
N LEU A 181 10.04 8.78 3.87
CA LEU A 181 10.68 9.66 2.88
C LEU A 181 9.79 10.85 2.50
N ALA A 182 8.48 10.63 2.32
CA ALA A 182 7.52 11.69 2.07
C ALA A 182 7.55 12.75 3.17
N ARG A 183 7.62 12.29 4.42
CA ARG A 183 7.64 13.16 5.59
C ARG A 183 8.98 13.89 5.75
N VAL A 184 10.11 13.24 5.46
CA VAL A 184 11.42 13.90 5.39
C VAL A 184 11.41 15.01 4.35
N ASN A 185 10.82 14.75 3.18
CA ASN A 185 10.75 15.75 2.11
C ASN A 185 9.88 16.95 2.51
N SER A 186 8.73 16.70 3.13
CA SER A 186 7.84 17.74 3.66
C SER A 186 8.44 18.57 4.81
N GLN A 187 9.46 18.09 5.51
CA GLN A 187 10.17 18.88 6.54
C GLN A 187 11.30 19.73 5.94
N ARG A 188 11.76 19.42 4.73
CA ARG A 188 12.87 20.10 4.05
C ARG A 188 12.41 21.22 3.10
N GLY A 189 11.17 21.19 2.64
CA GLY A 189 10.59 22.14 1.68
C GLY A 189 9.22 22.64 2.12
#